data_AF-A0A4R0RED2-F1
#
_entry.id   AF-A0A4R0RED2-F1
#
_cell.length_a   1.000
_cell.length_b   1.000
_cell.length_c   1.000
_cell.angle_alpha   90.00
_cell.angle_beta   90.00
_cell.angle_gamma   90.00
#
_symmetry.space_group_name_H-M   'P 1'
#
loop_
_entity.id
_entity.type
_entity.pdbx_description
1 polymer ?
#
loop_
_entity_poly.entity_id
_entity_poly.type
_entity_poly.pdbx_seq_one_letter_code
_entity_poly.pdbx_strand_id
1 'polypeptide(L)'
;MVPNTNSLFGCERVGNVAVLALPVQIDTVMKELRLKKEHLDPITVRTLMYGFRGQLADEHPRMSYPDTVIEYMIWSSEIPNLLHYCLNTDADIVAAESEDLIRESIWVHRAVIAFLKEFTPEMRAACDMLPMTEDEVADDMVLMRFHLVDVLVHPKINQLPEALREIEITVQEHKDYLRLINSPNRQTPWKDFGRLYFEFAQVRVLANRLDMETKVALENSLDELGSVRSNDRAIDLHVILVRAGLALVLHALQIEETKQKEHTKWTAQQLRKQPQLKEQVSRYLIRSHPPVHPVFAALGEAWFHRVHSPAAPETQRLPRACHNCGLEENLARVLRACTGCRTILYCASQKSRTKVQTLVAEGLLTANVSQHTQIADRWITTNSYYANHAALIHALSLSQDVTRARTHMVYRILKVDPKRSRTEDKVYLAKCGVFKLEDILKDLAALVRRDVLDQILRNMSISQELELDSVLVCIASHLLVEGYDGMCNLHLTPIPLHAIRATPHDPTWREKVNRFRPPPRGVVPPSGLEDAEHDYESSPPGHAASSAPSLLSPELLPAGMRRMLH
;
A
#
# COMPACT_ATOMS: atom_id res chain seq x y z
N MET A 1 -12.67 33.61 -4.69
CA MET A 1 -12.89 32.16 -4.63
C MET A 1 -11.53 31.52 -4.61
N VAL A 2 -11.10 31.07 -3.42
CA VAL A 2 -9.76 30.52 -3.17
C VAL A 2 -9.86 28.99 -3.27
N PRO A 3 -9.03 28.29 -4.06
CA PRO A 3 -9.02 26.84 -4.07
C PRO A 3 -8.40 26.31 -2.76
N ASN A 4 -9.06 25.31 -2.19
CA ASN A 4 -8.76 24.72 -0.90
C ASN A 4 -7.61 23.70 -1.06
N THR A 5 -6.37 24.09 -0.77
CA THR A 5 -5.14 23.29 -1.01
C THR A 5 -4.72 22.37 0.15
N ASN A 6 -5.61 22.06 1.09
CA ASN A 6 -5.29 21.16 2.21
C ASN A 6 -5.65 19.70 1.90
N SER A 7 -4.92 19.05 0.98
CA SER A 7 -4.83 17.58 0.92
C SER A 7 -3.59 17.08 0.15
N LEU A 8 -2.38 17.38 0.61
CA LEU A 8 -1.17 16.86 -0.03
C LEU A 8 -0.22 16.34 1.06
N PHE A 9 0.00 15.02 0.99
CA PHE A 9 1.09 14.23 1.58
C PHE A 9 1.16 14.05 3.12
N GLY A 10 0.18 13.31 3.64
CA GLY A 10 0.50 12.23 4.57
C GLY A 10 0.98 11.02 3.78
N CYS A 11 1.75 10.12 4.38
CA CYS A 11 2.27 8.86 3.83
C CYS A 11 1.15 7.85 3.45
N GLU A 12 0.08 8.29 2.78
CA GLU A 12 -1.17 7.57 2.50
C GLU A 12 -1.64 7.71 1.04
N ARG A 13 -0.78 8.16 0.12
CA ARG A 13 -1.10 8.22 -1.33
C ARG A 13 -0.05 7.55 -2.21
N VAL A 14 0.18 6.27 -1.94
CA VAL A 14 0.14 5.26 -3.02
C VAL A 14 -1.20 4.57 -2.79
N GLY A 15 -2.06 4.49 -3.81
CA GLY A 15 -3.49 4.24 -3.65
C GLY A 15 -3.88 3.24 -2.53
N ASN A 16 -4.40 3.75 -1.40
CA ASN A 16 -5.23 3.02 -0.42
C ASN A 16 -4.91 1.55 -0.13
N VAL A 17 -3.63 1.16 -0.11
CA VAL A 17 -3.19 -0.10 0.45
C VAL A 17 -1.87 0.20 1.13
N ALA A 18 -1.85 0.17 2.46
CA ALA A 18 -0.64 -0.22 3.16
C ALA A 18 -0.32 -1.64 2.64
N VAL A 19 0.57 -1.70 1.66
CA VAL A 19 1.00 -2.91 0.96
C VAL A 19 1.64 -3.81 2.01
N LEU A 20 0.87 -4.74 2.55
CA LEU A 20 1.43 -6.03 2.94
C LEU A 20 1.70 -6.77 1.62
N ALA A 21 2.73 -6.35 0.88
CA ALA A 21 3.33 -7.23 -0.11
C ALA A 21 3.83 -8.41 0.72
N LEU A 22 3.16 -9.55 0.55
CA LEU A 22 3.66 -10.77 1.15
C LEU A 22 5.07 -10.98 0.58
N PRO A 23 6.06 -11.27 1.44
CA PRO A 23 7.45 -11.25 1.05
C PRO A 23 7.66 -12.21 -0.12
N VAL A 24 8.16 -11.68 -1.25
CA VAL A 24 8.66 -12.54 -2.32
C VAL A 24 9.69 -13.47 -1.70
N GLN A 25 9.52 -14.78 -1.88
CA GLN A 25 10.47 -15.74 -1.32
C GLN A 25 11.87 -15.43 -1.85
N ILE A 26 12.80 -15.19 -0.93
CA ILE A 26 14.17 -14.79 -1.27
C ILE A 26 14.85 -15.81 -2.21
N ASP A 27 14.51 -17.09 -2.10
CA ASP A 27 15.01 -18.13 -3.00
C ASP A 27 14.60 -17.90 -4.47
N THR A 28 13.38 -17.42 -4.71
CA THR A 28 12.89 -17.07 -6.04
C THR A 28 13.63 -15.86 -6.59
N VAL A 29 13.81 -14.83 -5.76
CA VAL A 29 14.60 -13.62 -6.11
C VAL A 29 16.03 -14.01 -6.49
N MET A 30 16.66 -14.87 -5.68
CA MET A 30 18.03 -15.32 -5.92
C MET A 30 18.15 -16.21 -7.15
N LYS A 31 17.12 -17.00 -7.48
CA LYS A 31 17.07 -17.76 -8.74
C LYS A 31 17.03 -16.83 -9.95
N GLU A 32 16.19 -15.81 -9.94
CA GLU A 32 16.13 -14.81 -11.01
C GLU A 32 17.42 -13.98 -11.12
N LEU A 33 18.07 -13.69 -9.99
CA LEU A 33 19.38 -13.06 -10.00
C LEU A 33 20.44 -13.91 -10.71
N ARG A 34 20.45 -15.23 -10.47
CA ARG A 34 21.33 -16.15 -11.21
C ARG A 34 20.98 -16.19 -12.69
N LEU A 35 19.69 -16.28 -13.03
CA LEU A 35 19.21 -16.20 -14.42
C LEU A 35 19.73 -14.94 -15.12
N LYS A 36 19.61 -13.77 -14.46
CA LYS A 36 20.16 -12.52 -14.99
C LYS A 36 21.66 -12.59 -15.26
N LYS A 37 22.43 -13.08 -14.28
CA LYS A 37 23.90 -13.15 -14.37
C LYS A 37 24.41 -14.17 -15.38
N GLU A 38 23.73 -15.31 -15.52
CA GLU A 38 24.20 -16.46 -16.31
C GLU A 38 23.64 -16.46 -17.74
N HIS A 39 22.45 -15.90 -17.95
CA HIS A 39 21.68 -16.10 -19.19
C HIS A 39 21.17 -14.82 -19.85
N LEU A 40 21.15 -13.68 -19.15
CA LEU A 40 20.67 -12.41 -19.71
C LEU A 40 21.85 -11.44 -19.89
N ASP A 41 22.87 -11.90 -20.62
CA ASP A 41 23.99 -11.05 -21.02
C ASP A 41 23.56 -9.93 -21.99
N PRO A 42 24.38 -8.88 -22.19
CA PRO A 42 24.01 -7.77 -23.07
C PRO A 42 23.69 -8.16 -24.52
N ILE A 43 24.22 -9.29 -25.02
CA ILE A 43 23.96 -9.78 -26.38
C ILE A 43 22.57 -10.42 -26.43
N THR A 44 22.22 -11.20 -25.41
CA THR A 44 20.93 -11.85 -25.27
C THR A 44 19.82 -10.82 -25.10
N VAL A 45 20.02 -9.84 -24.20
CA VAL A 45 19.07 -8.73 -24.02
C VAL A 45 18.87 -7.98 -25.33
N ARG A 46 19.94 -7.65 -26.07
CA ARG A 46 19.82 -7.00 -27.38
C ARG A 46 19.06 -7.85 -28.40
N THR A 47 19.22 -9.16 -28.36
CA THR A 47 18.49 -10.09 -29.24
C THR A 47 17.00 -10.09 -28.90
N LEU A 48 16.64 -10.13 -27.61
CA LEU A 48 15.27 -9.99 -27.14
C LEU A 48 14.68 -8.63 -27.54
N MET A 49 15.46 -7.55 -27.45
CA MET A 49 15.03 -6.21 -27.88
C MET A 49 14.68 -6.16 -29.36
N TYR A 50 15.42 -6.82 -30.24
CA TYR A 50 15.05 -6.88 -31.66
C TYR A 50 13.74 -7.63 -31.90
N GLY A 51 13.52 -8.75 -31.19
CA GLY A 51 12.26 -9.49 -31.26
C GLY A 51 11.07 -8.67 -30.76
N PHE A 52 11.23 -8.05 -29.59
CA PHE A 52 10.19 -7.23 -28.97
C PHE A 52 9.87 -5.98 -29.80
N ARG A 53 10.87 -5.36 -30.44
CA ARG A 53 10.66 -4.27 -31.42
C ARG A 53 9.80 -4.70 -32.59
N GLY A 54 10.05 -5.90 -33.14
CA GLY A 54 9.24 -6.43 -34.23
C GLY A 54 7.77 -6.54 -33.83
N GLN A 55 7.51 -7.13 -32.66
CA GLN A 55 6.16 -7.26 -32.10
C GLN A 55 5.48 -5.90 -31.90
N LEU A 56 6.16 -4.96 -31.24
CA LEU A 56 5.61 -3.61 -31.02
C LEU A 56 5.40 -2.81 -32.32
N ALA A 57 6.26 -3.01 -33.34
CA ALA A 57 6.09 -2.37 -34.64
C ALA A 57 4.90 -2.96 -35.43
N ASP A 58 4.63 -4.25 -35.27
CA ASP A 58 3.47 -4.91 -35.88
C ASP A 58 2.16 -4.47 -35.20
N GLU A 59 2.15 -4.35 -33.87
CA GLU A 59 1.00 -3.91 -33.08
C GLU A 59 0.77 -2.39 -33.18
N HIS A 60 1.86 -1.61 -33.25
CA HIS A 60 1.84 -0.15 -33.22
C HIS A 60 2.76 0.45 -34.30
N PRO A 61 2.45 0.30 -35.61
CA PRO A 61 3.35 0.65 -36.73
C PRO A 61 3.70 2.14 -36.85
N ARG A 62 3.02 3.00 -36.09
CA ARG A 62 3.26 4.45 -36.06
C ARG A 62 4.04 4.91 -34.84
N MET A 63 4.38 4.01 -33.92
CA MET A 63 5.02 4.33 -32.66
C MET A 63 6.43 3.76 -32.62
N SER A 64 7.40 4.60 -32.23
CA SER A 64 8.77 4.17 -31.99
C SER A 64 9.02 4.17 -30.49
N TYR A 65 9.36 3.01 -29.93
CA TYR A 65 9.67 2.87 -28.51
C TYR A 65 11.17 3.05 -28.26
N PRO A 66 11.56 3.91 -27.30
CA PRO A 66 12.96 4.07 -26.90
C PRO A 66 13.54 2.76 -26.35
N ASP A 67 14.86 2.59 -26.51
CA ASP A 67 15.60 1.41 -26.05
C ASP A 67 15.36 1.12 -24.56
N THR A 68 15.30 2.17 -23.73
CA THR A 68 15.08 2.06 -22.29
C THR A 68 13.71 1.47 -21.94
N VAL A 69 12.68 1.81 -22.72
CA VAL A 69 11.31 1.32 -22.53
C VAL A 69 11.23 -0.16 -22.84
N ILE A 70 11.80 -0.55 -23.99
CA ILE A 70 11.83 -1.94 -24.44
C ILE A 70 12.67 -2.80 -23.49
N GLU A 71 13.83 -2.29 -23.07
CA GLU A 71 14.69 -2.97 -22.12
C GLU A 71 13.98 -3.22 -20.80
N TYR A 72 13.31 -2.20 -20.23
CA TYR A 72 12.54 -2.38 -18.99
C TYR A 72 11.41 -3.40 -19.15
N MET A 73 10.66 -3.37 -20.27
CA MET A 73 9.60 -4.35 -20.54
C MET A 73 10.14 -5.78 -20.57
N ILE A 74 11.30 -6.01 -21.20
CA ILE A 74 11.95 -7.32 -21.21
C ILE A 74 12.31 -7.75 -19.79
N TRP A 75 12.97 -6.89 -19.01
CA TRP A 75 13.31 -7.23 -17.63
C TRP A 75 12.07 -7.51 -16.78
N SER A 76 11.00 -6.75 -16.96
CA SER A 76 9.72 -6.94 -16.25
C SER A 76 9.05 -8.28 -16.56
N SER A 77 9.31 -8.84 -17.76
CA SER A 77 8.83 -10.15 -18.18
C SER A 77 9.76 -11.28 -17.70
N GLU A 78 11.07 -11.10 -17.80
CA GLU A 78 12.05 -12.17 -17.56
C GLU A 78 12.40 -12.36 -16.07
N ILE A 79 12.41 -11.28 -15.28
CA ILE A 79 12.78 -11.30 -13.85
C ILE A 79 11.81 -10.47 -12.97
N PRO A 80 10.50 -10.75 -13.03
CA PRO A 80 9.48 -9.95 -12.35
C PRO A 80 9.65 -9.95 -10.82
N ASN A 81 10.09 -11.06 -10.22
CA ASN A 81 10.22 -11.18 -8.78
C ASN A 81 11.41 -10.37 -8.26
N LEU A 82 12.53 -10.37 -8.97
CA LEU A 82 13.69 -9.54 -8.64
C LEU A 82 13.37 -8.05 -8.73
N LEU A 83 12.70 -7.63 -9.82
CA LEU A 83 12.25 -6.24 -9.97
C LEU A 83 11.30 -5.85 -8.83
N HIS A 84 10.27 -6.66 -8.59
CA HIS A 84 9.30 -6.39 -7.54
C HIS A 84 9.97 -6.32 -6.16
N TYR A 85 10.87 -7.25 -5.86
CA TYR A 85 11.61 -7.28 -4.60
C TYR A 85 12.45 -6.02 -4.41
N CYS A 86 13.25 -5.64 -5.40
CA CYS A 86 14.09 -4.45 -5.35
C CYS A 86 13.28 -3.16 -5.18
N LEU A 87 12.10 -3.05 -5.80
CA LEU A 87 11.26 -1.86 -5.77
C LEU A 87 10.48 -1.67 -4.46
N ASN A 88 10.21 -2.75 -3.73
CA ASN A 88 9.30 -2.75 -2.58
C ASN A 88 9.96 -3.10 -1.24
N THR A 89 11.26 -3.40 -1.23
CA THR A 89 11.97 -3.80 -0.02
C THR A 89 12.91 -2.71 0.47
N ASP A 90 12.94 -2.51 1.80
CA ASP A 90 13.82 -1.53 2.45
C ASP A 90 15.31 -1.83 2.19
N ALA A 91 16.10 -0.79 1.96
CA ALA A 91 17.53 -0.91 1.64
C ALA A 91 18.32 -1.67 2.73
N ASP A 92 17.97 -1.51 4.01
CA ASP A 92 18.63 -2.20 5.12
C ASP A 92 18.31 -3.71 5.07
N ILE A 93 17.10 -4.10 4.67
CA ILE A 93 16.71 -5.52 4.48
C ILE A 93 17.47 -6.12 3.29
N VAL A 94 17.43 -5.44 2.13
CA VAL A 94 18.14 -5.90 0.92
C VAL A 94 19.64 -6.05 1.20
N ALA A 95 20.24 -5.09 1.92
CA ALA A 95 21.64 -5.11 2.29
C ALA A 95 21.99 -6.22 3.29
N ALA A 96 21.07 -6.59 4.18
CA ALA A 96 21.27 -7.65 5.16
C ALA A 96 21.34 -9.03 4.49
N GLU A 97 20.58 -9.22 3.40
CA GLU A 97 20.49 -10.49 2.70
C GLU A 97 21.65 -10.74 1.73
N SER A 98 21.99 -9.75 0.89
CA SER A 98 23.03 -9.94 -0.14
C SER A 98 23.61 -8.63 -0.66
N GLU A 99 24.95 -8.55 -0.75
CA GLU A 99 25.64 -7.44 -1.41
C GLU A 99 25.34 -7.35 -2.91
N ASP A 100 25.02 -8.48 -3.55
CA ASP A 100 24.60 -8.47 -4.95
C ASP A 100 23.22 -7.84 -5.09
N LEU A 101 22.26 -8.17 -4.21
CA LEU A 101 20.90 -7.66 -4.31
C LEU A 101 20.84 -6.14 -4.13
N ILE A 102 21.68 -5.57 -3.26
CA ILE A 102 21.71 -4.11 -3.11
C ILE A 102 22.24 -3.42 -4.38
N ARG A 103 23.22 -4.01 -5.09
CA ARG A 103 23.69 -3.49 -6.38
C ARG A 103 22.62 -3.61 -7.45
N GLU A 104 21.86 -4.70 -7.43
CA GLU A 104 20.73 -4.90 -8.30
C GLU A 104 19.61 -3.90 -8.02
N SER A 105 19.35 -3.58 -6.75
CA SER A 105 18.39 -2.54 -6.39
C SER A 105 18.77 -1.19 -6.98
N ILE A 106 20.06 -0.80 -6.96
CA ILE A 106 20.53 0.42 -7.63
C ILE A 106 20.21 0.38 -9.14
N TRP A 107 20.52 -0.75 -9.80
CA TRP A 107 20.26 -0.93 -11.23
C TRP A 107 18.75 -0.86 -11.54
N VAL A 108 17.91 -1.56 -10.78
CA VAL A 108 16.45 -1.58 -10.94
C VAL A 108 15.90 -0.16 -10.84
N HIS A 109 16.21 0.58 -9.78
CA HIS A 109 15.68 1.93 -9.62
C HIS A 109 16.14 2.88 -10.73
N ARG A 110 17.41 2.79 -11.19
CA ARG A 110 17.88 3.56 -12.35
C ARG A 110 17.12 3.20 -13.63
N ALA A 111 16.87 1.91 -13.87
CA ALA A 111 16.12 1.44 -15.03
C ALA A 111 14.67 1.95 -14.99
N VAL A 112 14.02 1.94 -13.83
CA VAL A 112 12.65 2.47 -13.68
C VAL A 112 12.61 3.99 -13.85
N ILE A 113 13.57 4.73 -13.31
CA ILE A 113 13.66 6.18 -13.51
C ILE A 113 13.86 6.51 -15.00
N ALA A 114 14.71 5.77 -15.72
CA ALA A 114 14.89 5.94 -17.16
C ALA A 114 13.60 5.61 -17.93
N PHE A 115 12.96 4.49 -17.60
CA PHE A 115 11.68 4.07 -18.16
C PHE A 115 10.61 5.16 -17.98
N LEU A 116 10.38 5.66 -16.76
CA LEU A 116 9.37 6.68 -16.48
C LEU A 116 9.62 7.99 -17.23
N LYS A 117 10.88 8.36 -17.46
CA LYS A 117 11.25 9.56 -18.22
C LYS A 117 10.96 9.45 -19.71
N GLU A 118 11.16 8.27 -20.29
CA GLU A 118 11.06 8.06 -21.75
C GLU A 118 9.71 7.50 -22.20
N PHE A 119 8.94 6.90 -21.27
CA PHE A 119 7.67 6.29 -21.58
C PHE A 119 6.55 7.35 -21.62
N THR A 120 6.12 7.75 -22.82
CA THR A 120 5.12 8.81 -22.97
C THR A 120 3.70 8.31 -22.65
N PRO A 121 2.72 9.21 -22.41
CA PRO A 121 1.32 8.81 -22.25
C PRO A 121 0.77 7.99 -23.42
N GLU A 122 1.16 8.32 -24.65
CA GLU A 122 0.75 7.59 -25.86
C GLU A 122 1.33 6.18 -25.88
N MET A 123 2.59 6.01 -25.48
CA MET A 123 3.23 4.70 -25.38
C MET A 123 2.59 3.83 -24.30
N ARG A 124 2.27 4.40 -23.14
CA ARG A 124 1.50 3.71 -22.09
C ARG A 124 0.16 3.21 -22.61
N ALA A 125 -0.59 4.08 -23.28
CA ALA A 125 -1.90 3.76 -23.83
C ALA A 125 -1.81 2.67 -24.91
N ALA A 126 -0.74 2.66 -25.71
CA ALA A 126 -0.52 1.64 -26.73
C ALA A 126 -0.24 0.26 -26.12
N CYS A 127 0.55 0.18 -25.04
CA CYS A 127 0.86 -1.09 -24.36
C CYS A 127 -0.24 -1.57 -23.39
N ASP A 128 -1.49 -1.12 -23.55
CA ASP A 128 -2.62 -1.40 -22.64
C ASP A 128 -2.31 -1.14 -21.15
N MET A 129 -1.37 -0.23 -20.87
CA MET A 129 -1.09 0.21 -19.51
C MET A 129 -2.10 1.26 -19.08
N LEU A 130 -2.46 1.24 -17.81
CA LEU A 130 -3.40 2.23 -17.27
C LEU A 130 -2.88 3.64 -17.56
N PRO A 131 -3.74 4.55 -18.07
CA PRO A 131 -3.32 5.92 -18.31
C PRO A 131 -2.91 6.54 -16.98
N MET A 132 -1.63 6.87 -16.86
CA MET A 132 -1.10 7.66 -15.75
C MET A 132 -1.16 9.13 -16.12
N THR A 133 -1.60 9.98 -15.18
CA THR A 133 -1.48 11.43 -15.32
C THR A 133 -0.01 11.85 -15.23
N GLU A 134 0.33 13.05 -15.73
CA GLU A 134 1.68 13.60 -15.56
C GLU A 134 2.04 13.75 -14.07
N ASP A 135 1.08 14.11 -13.22
CA ASP A 135 1.26 14.16 -11.77
C ASP A 135 1.60 12.78 -11.18
N GLU A 136 0.92 11.71 -11.61
CA GLU A 136 1.20 10.34 -11.14
C GLU A 136 2.59 9.88 -11.56
N VAL A 137 3.02 10.19 -12.79
CA VAL A 137 4.38 9.87 -13.24
C VAL A 137 5.42 10.66 -12.46
N ALA A 138 5.16 11.93 -12.15
CA ALA A 138 6.05 12.75 -11.34
C ALA A 138 6.19 12.21 -9.91
N ASP A 139 5.07 11.82 -9.30
CA ASP A 139 5.04 11.21 -7.97
C ASP A 139 5.83 9.89 -7.94
N ASP A 140 5.61 9.01 -8.92
CA ASP A 140 6.34 7.74 -9.06
C ASP A 140 7.84 7.98 -9.28
N MET A 141 8.21 8.95 -10.12
CA MET A 141 9.61 9.32 -10.33
C MET A 141 10.28 9.78 -9.03
N VAL A 142 9.61 10.63 -8.25
CA VAL A 142 10.14 11.09 -6.96
C VAL A 142 10.31 9.91 -5.99
N LEU A 143 9.33 9.00 -5.94
CA LEU A 143 9.39 7.80 -5.10
C LEU A 143 10.58 6.90 -5.51
N MET A 144 10.75 6.61 -6.79
CA MET A 144 11.85 5.78 -7.29
C MET A 144 13.22 6.41 -7.00
N ARG A 145 13.33 7.73 -7.10
CA ARG A 145 14.56 8.46 -6.74
C ARG A 145 14.84 8.42 -5.24
N PHE A 146 13.82 8.48 -4.38
CA PHE A 146 14.03 8.29 -2.94
C PHE A 146 14.59 6.91 -2.62
N HIS A 147 13.99 5.85 -3.15
CA HIS A 147 14.50 4.52 -2.91
C HIS A 147 15.93 4.35 -3.45
N LEU A 148 16.24 4.91 -4.62
CA LEU A 148 17.61 4.94 -5.14
C LEU A 148 18.57 5.66 -4.18
N VAL A 149 18.18 6.84 -3.67
CA VAL A 149 18.98 7.62 -2.71
C VAL A 149 19.22 6.82 -1.42
N ASP A 150 18.18 6.18 -0.87
CA ASP A 150 18.27 5.36 0.34
C ASP A 150 19.28 4.21 0.17
N VAL A 151 19.25 3.54 -0.98
CA VAL A 151 20.21 2.49 -1.31
C VAL A 151 21.63 3.05 -1.48
N LEU A 152 21.79 4.20 -2.14
CA LEU A 152 23.11 4.82 -2.37
C LEU A 152 23.76 5.34 -1.09
N VAL A 153 22.98 5.83 -0.12
CA VAL A 153 23.48 6.29 1.19
C VAL A 153 23.73 5.16 2.18
N HIS A 154 23.26 3.94 1.89
CA HIS A 154 23.45 2.79 2.76
C HIS A 154 24.95 2.59 3.07
N PRO A 155 25.37 2.33 4.33
CA PRO A 155 26.78 2.28 4.72
C PRO A 155 27.66 1.30 3.91
N LYS A 156 27.08 0.20 3.42
CA LYS A 156 27.79 -0.77 2.56
C LYS A 156 28.05 -0.25 1.14
N ILE A 157 27.24 0.67 0.64
CA ILE A 157 27.35 1.26 -0.70
C ILE A 157 28.10 2.58 -0.65
N ASN A 158 27.67 3.49 0.24
CA ASN A 158 28.33 4.76 0.53
C ASN A 158 28.66 5.60 -0.72
N GLN A 159 27.77 5.60 -1.72
CA GLN A 159 27.90 6.38 -2.96
C GLN A 159 27.30 7.78 -2.80
N LEU A 160 27.70 8.47 -1.72
CA LEU A 160 27.13 9.75 -1.30
C LEU A 160 27.16 10.86 -2.36
N PRO A 161 28.20 11.01 -3.20
CA PRO A 161 28.19 12.01 -4.26
C PRO A 161 27.13 11.77 -5.33
N GLU A 162 26.78 10.51 -5.59
CA GLU A 162 25.70 10.18 -6.52
C GLU A 162 24.34 10.38 -5.86
N ALA A 163 24.16 9.89 -4.63
CA ALA A 163 22.95 10.13 -3.87
C ALA A 163 22.60 11.63 -3.83
N LEU A 164 23.61 12.48 -3.58
CA LEU A 164 23.46 13.93 -3.57
C LEU A 164 22.99 14.49 -4.92
N ARG A 165 23.56 14.02 -6.05
CA ARG A 165 23.11 14.45 -7.38
C ARG A 165 21.66 14.06 -7.64
N GLU A 166 21.27 12.83 -7.34
CA GLU A 166 19.91 12.35 -7.59
C GLU A 166 18.87 13.13 -6.77
N ILE A 167 19.16 13.39 -5.49
CA ILE A 167 18.25 14.18 -4.65
C ILE A 167 18.23 15.66 -5.04
N GLU A 168 19.34 16.24 -5.50
CA GLU A 168 19.40 17.61 -6.03
C GLU A 168 18.53 17.76 -7.29
N ILE A 169 18.62 16.80 -8.21
CA ILE A 169 17.76 16.75 -9.39
C ILE A 169 16.28 16.69 -8.96
N THR A 170 15.95 15.81 -8.01
CA THR A 170 14.57 15.65 -7.50
C THR A 170 14.04 16.96 -6.90
N VAL A 171 14.84 17.64 -6.08
CA VAL A 171 14.49 18.94 -5.48
C VAL A 171 14.29 20.01 -6.55
N GLN A 172 15.11 20.00 -7.60
CA GLN A 172 15.00 20.97 -8.68
C GLN A 172 13.75 20.71 -9.55
N GLU A 173 13.49 19.46 -9.93
CA GLU A 173 12.27 19.02 -10.63
C GLU A 173 11.00 19.43 -9.85
N HIS A 174 10.97 19.20 -8.53
CA HIS A 174 9.85 19.63 -7.67
C HIS A 174 9.67 21.15 -7.63
N LYS A 175 10.76 21.92 -7.51
CA LYS A 175 10.69 23.39 -7.56
C LYS A 175 10.14 23.89 -8.89
N ASP A 176 10.55 23.27 -9.99
CA ASP A 176 10.09 23.63 -11.33
C ASP A 176 8.61 23.29 -11.53
N TYR A 177 8.16 22.14 -11.03
CA TYR A 177 6.75 21.77 -10.96
C TYR A 177 5.92 22.82 -10.20
N LEU A 178 6.34 23.21 -8.99
CA LEU A 178 5.62 24.23 -8.20
C LEU A 178 5.54 25.59 -8.89
N ARG A 179 6.55 25.95 -9.69
CA ARG A 179 6.52 27.17 -10.51
C ARG A 179 5.53 27.02 -11.66
N LEU A 180 5.54 25.87 -12.35
CA LEU A 180 4.66 25.57 -13.47
C LEU A 180 3.19 25.68 -13.07
N ILE A 181 2.81 25.10 -11.94
CA ILE A 181 1.42 25.14 -11.44
C ILE A 181 1.10 26.42 -10.66
N ASN A 182 2.03 27.39 -10.60
CA ASN A 182 1.92 28.63 -9.81
C ASN A 182 1.50 28.38 -8.35
N SER A 183 2.05 27.33 -7.72
CA SER A 183 1.72 26.94 -6.35
C SER A 183 1.96 28.09 -5.36
N PRO A 184 1.12 28.23 -4.31
CA PRO A 184 1.40 29.15 -3.21
C PRO A 184 2.72 28.81 -2.48
N ASN A 185 3.17 27.56 -2.55
CA ASN A 185 4.39 27.07 -1.90
C ASN A 185 5.65 27.25 -2.77
N ARG A 186 5.59 27.90 -3.93
CA ARG A 186 6.75 28.05 -4.83
C ARG A 186 7.99 28.72 -4.20
N GLN A 187 7.79 29.55 -3.16
CA GLN A 187 8.87 30.19 -2.39
C GLN A 187 9.22 29.44 -1.10
N THR A 188 8.38 28.48 -0.69
CA THR A 188 8.57 27.64 0.50
C THR A 188 8.29 26.18 0.14
N PRO A 189 9.03 25.60 -0.82
CA PRO A 189 8.66 24.31 -1.41
C PRO A 189 8.75 23.15 -0.41
N TRP A 190 9.51 23.32 0.69
CA TRP A 190 9.54 22.36 1.80
C TRP A 190 8.19 22.25 2.55
N LYS A 191 7.31 23.24 2.45
CA LYS A 191 5.95 23.18 3.01
C LYS A 191 4.97 22.40 2.14
N ASP A 192 5.36 22.16 0.89
CA ASP A 192 4.59 21.34 -0.03
C ASP A 192 4.96 19.86 0.11
N PHE A 193 6.27 19.58 0.19
CA PHE A 193 6.79 18.21 0.29
C PHE A 193 7.91 18.09 1.33
N GLY A 194 7.57 18.17 2.61
CA GLY A 194 8.55 18.18 3.71
C GLY A 194 9.54 17.02 3.71
N ARG A 195 9.09 15.79 3.39
CA ARG A 195 9.95 14.60 3.32
C ARG A 195 11.10 14.77 2.34
N LEU A 196 10.86 15.34 1.15
CA LEU A 196 11.90 15.57 0.13
C LEU A 196 13.03 16.46 0.64
N TYR A 197 12.67 17.57 1.30
CA TYR A 197 13.65 18.54 1.79
C TYR A 197 14.39 18.03 3.03
N PHE A 198 13.73 17.21 3.84
CA PHE A 198 14.36 16.47 4.93
C PHE A 198 15.43 15.49 4.40
N GLU A 199 15.10 14.65 3.42
CA GLU A 199 16.07 13.72 2.82
C GLU A 199 17.23 14.46 2.16
N PHE A 200 16.92 15.52 1.39
CA PHE A 200 17.94 16.40 0.81
C PHE A 200 18.92 16.93 1.87
N ALA A 201 18.41 17.45 2.98
CA ALA A 201 19.24 17.97 4.07
C ALA A 201 20.11 16.87 4.71
N GLN A 202 19.56 15.67 4.91
CA GLN A 202 20.32 14.53 5.45
C GLN A 202 21.42 14.04 4.52
N VAL A 203 21.12 13.86 3.24
CA VAL A 203 22.10 13.42 2.23
C VAL A 203 23.28 14.40 2.17
N ARG A 204 23.02 15.71 2.27
CA ARG A 204 24.09 16.73 2.37
C ARG A 204 24.96 16.56 3.60
N VAL A 205 24.36 16.33 4.77
CA VAL A 205 25.10 16.08 6.01
C VAL A 205 25.97 14.82 5.90
N LEU A 206 25.40 13.73 5.37
CA LEU A 206 26.13 12.47 5.13
C LEU A 206 27.29 12.68 4.16
N ALA A 207 27.05 13.38 3.04
CA ALA A 207 28.05 13.77 2.04
C ALA A 207 29.07 14.81 2.53
N ASN A 208 29.06 15.16 3.83
CA ASN A 208 29.95 16.14 4.46
C ASN A 208 29.91 17.53 3.80
N ARG A 209 28.78 17.90 3.19
CA ARG A 209 28.49 19.29 2.77
C ARG A 209 28.00 20.04 4.00
N LEU A 210 28.91 20.55 4.82
CA LEU A 210 28.58 21.25 6.07
C LEU A 210 28.66 22.77 5.87
N ASP A 211 27.85 23.29 4.94
CA ASP A 211 27.83 24.68 4.51
C ASP A 211 26.54 25.42 4.92
N MET A 212 26.46 26.72 4.59
CA MET A 212 25.28 27.54 4.87
C MET A 212 24.02 27.05 4.16
N GLU A 213 24.14 26.46 2.98
CA GLU A 213 22.99 25.89 2.27
C GLU A 213 22.42 24.71 3.04
N THR A 214 23.28 23.87 3.61
CA THR A 214 22.86 22.73 4.45
C THR A 214 22.22 23.19 5.75
N LYS A 215 22.73 24.26 6.36
CA LYS A 215 22.06 24.91 7.51
C LYS A 215 20.63 25.32 7.13
N VAL A 216 20.45 26.04 6.02
CA VAL A 216 19.13 26.51 5.57
C VAL A 216 18.20 25.34 5.27
N ALA A 217 18.68 24.28 4.60
CA ALA A 217 17.87 23.09 4.31
C ALA A 217 17.38 22.39 5.59
N LEU A 218 18.23 22.28 6.61
CA LEU A 218 17.87 21.71 7.91
C LEU A 218 16.90 22.63 8.70
N GLU A 219 17.10 23.95 8.66
CA GLU A 219 16.18 24.91 9.30
C GLU A 219 14.79 24.87 8.65
N ASN A 220 14.72 24.80 7.32
CA ASN A 220 13.48 24.64 6.57
C ASN A 220 12.78 23.32 6.91
N SER A 221 13.53 22.23 7.03
CA SER A 221 13.00 20.93 7.46
C SER A 221 12.44 20.99 8.89
N LEU A 222 13.11 21.72 9.79
CA LEU A 222 12.64 21.89 11.17
C LEU A 222 11.39 22.79 11.27
N ASP A 223 11.29 23.84 10.44
CA ASP A 223 10.09 24.69 10.32
C ASP A 223 8.87 23.84 9.94
N GLU A 224 9.01 22.99 8.92
CA GLU A 224 7.93 22.10 8.49
C GLU A 224 7.54 21.09 9.57
N LEU A 225 8.52 20.38 10.14
CA LEU A 225 8.28 19.39 11.20
C LEU A 225 7.67 20.02 12.46
N GLY A 226 7.93 21.29 12.73
CA GLY A 226 7.31 22.04 13.84
C GLY A 226 5.85 22.42 13.58
N SER A 227 5.43 22.51 12.32
CA SER A 227 4.05 22.77 11.93
C SER A 227 3.16 21.53 12.03
N VAL A 228 3.76 20.34 11.88
CA VAL A 228 3.07 19.06 12.05
C VAL A 228 2.78 18.87 13.54
N ARG A 229 1.50 18.88 13.91
CA ARG A 229 1.05 18.58 15.28
C ARG A 229 1.34 17.12 15.60
N SER A 230 2.55 16.82 16.04
CA SER A 230 3.07 15.46 16.04
C SER A 230 2.63 14.66 17.25
N ASN A 231 1.91 13.59 16.94
CA ASN A 231 1.65 12.44 17.78
C ASN A 231 2.26 11.20 17.07
N ASP A 232 3.19 11.38 16.14
CA ASP A 232 3.76 10.34 15.27
C ASP A 232 5.22 10.05 15.67
N ARG A 233 5.57 8.78 15.89
CA ARG A 233 6.94 8.37 16.24
C ARG A 233 7.91 8.53 15.07
N ALA A 234 7.45 8.43 13.82
CA ALA A 234 8.30 8.67 12.65
C ALA A 234 8.78 10.13 12.61
N ILE A 235 7.92 11.06 13.03
CA ILE A 235 8.29 12.47 13.18
C ILE A 235 9.37 12.65 14.25
N ASP A 236 9.33 11.86 15.33
CA ASP A 236 10.35 11.95 16.38
C ASP A 236 11.75 11.62 15.86
N LEU A 237 11.91 10.58 15.03
CA LEU A 237 13.20 10.23 14.43
C LEU A 237 13.70 11.34 13.50
N HIS A 238 12.85 11.85 12.60
CA HIS A 238 13.24 12.90 11.67
C HIS A 238 13.63 14.20 12.41
N VAL A 239 12.88 14.61 13.45
CA VAL A 239 13.24 15.77 14.27
C VAL A 239 14.58 15.56 14.99
N ILE A 240 14.84 14.34 15.50
CA ILE A 240 16.12 13.96 16.11
C ILE A 240 17.26 14.12 15.09
N LEU A 241 17.09 13.58 13.88
CA LEU A 241 18.10 13.62 12.82
C LEU A 241 18.34 15.05 12.30
N VAL A 242 17.29 15.85 12.08
CA VAL A 242 17.44 17.27 11.69
C VAL A 242 18.19 18.06 12.76
N ARG A 243 17.82 17.91 14.04
CA ARG A 243 18.52 18.60 15.13
C ARG A 243 19.95 18.11 15.31
N ALA A 244 20.22 16.82 15.10
CA ALA A 244 21.58 16.28 15.06
C ALA A 244 22.40 16.94 13.93
N GLY A 245 21.84 17.01 12.73
CA GLY A 245 22.43 17.69 11.57
C GLY A 245 22.72 19.16 11.84
N LEU A 246 21.77 19.90 12.43
CA LEU A 246 21.97 21.31 12.81
C LEU A 246 23.11 21.47 13.82
N ALA A 247 23.13 20.63 14.85
CA ALA A 247 24.22 20.65 15.83
C ALA A 247 25.59 20.45 15.16
N LEU A 248 25.69 19.56 14.17
CA LEU A 248 26.92 19.31 13.43
C LEU A 248 27.29 20.48 12.49
N VAL A 249 26.35 20.97 11.69
CA VAL A 249 26.60 22.05 10.72
C VAL A 249 26.98 23.35 11.42
N LEU A 250 26.27 23.73 12.50
CA LEU A 250 26.60 24.93 13.28
C LEU A 250 27.97 24.81 13.95
N HIS A 251 28.35 23.61 14.39
CA HIS A 251 29.68 23.35 14.94
C HIS A 251 30.78 23.47 13.87
N ALA A 252 30.57 22.89 12.69
CA ALA A 252 31.53 22.95 11.59
C ALA A 252 31.73 24.39 11.06
N LEU A 253 30.65 25.17 10.99
CA LEU A 253 30.67 26.57 10.58
C LEU A 253 31.17 27.53 11.67
N GLN A 254 31.27 27.07 12.93
CA GLN A 254 31.63 27.89 14.09
C GLN A 254 30.72 29.11 14.30
N ILE A 255 29.41 28.92 14.09
CA ILE A 255 28.38 29.96 14.25
C ILE A 255 27.29 29.52 15.23
N GLU A 256 26.59 30.49 15.82
CA GLU A 256 25.40 30.27 16.66
C GLU A 256 25.62 29.23 17.78
N GLU A 257 26.76 29.30 18.49
CA GLU A 257 27.21 28.31 19.49
C GLU A 257 26.12 27.94 20.52
N THR A 258 25.33 28.93 20.97
CA THR A 258 24.22 28.69 21.91
C THR A 258 23.18 27.72 21.34
N LYS A 259 22.74 27.91 20.09
CA LYS A 259 21.78 27.01 19.43
C LYS A 259 22.41 25.66 19.12
N GLN A 260 23.68 25.64 18.73
CA GLN A 260 24.45 24.41 18.54
C GLN A 260 24.43 23.54 19.80
N LYS A 261 24.69 24.12 20.98
CA LYS A 261 24.64 23.44 22.28
C LYS A 261 23.22 23.01 22.64
N GLU A 262 22.21 23.83 22.34
CA GLU A 262 20.81 23.49 22.56
C GLU A 262 20.38 22.25 21.77
N HIS A 263 20.62 22.25 20.45
CA HIS A 263 20.31 21.10 19.59
C HIS A 263 21.08 19.86 20.06
N THR A 264 22.37 19.99 20.38
CA THR A 264 23.18 18.88 20.90
C THR A 264 22.58 18.27 22.17
N LYS A 265 22.27 19.11 23.15
CA LYS A 265 21.73 18.69 24.45
C LYS A 265 20.36 18.04 24.28
N TRP A 266 19.46 18.65 23.50
CA TRP A 266 18.12 18.14 23.27
C TRP A 266 18.18 16.76 22.59
N THR A 267 18.93 16.63 21.49
CA THR A 267 19.01 15.38 20.73
C THR A 267 19.62 14.25 21.56
N ALA A 268 20.71 14.53 22.29
CA ALA A 268 21.32 13.53 23.17
C ALA A 268 20.38 13.10 24.32
N GLN A 269 19.54 14.00 24.83
CA GLN A 269 18.53 13.64 25.84
C GLN A 269 17.43 12.76 25.26
N GLN A 270 16.95 13.03 24.04
CA GLN A 270 15.93 12.19 23.41
C GLN A 270 16.46 10.79 23.08
N LEU A 271 17.66 10.69 22.53
CA LEU A 271 18.28 9.40 22.20
C LEU A 271 18.55 8.54 23.44
N ARG A 272 18.90 9.15 24.58
CA ARG A 272 19.00 8.41 25.86
C ARG A 272 17.66 7.86 26.34
N LYS A 273 16.54 8.54 26.03
CA LYS A 273 15.18 8.06 26.35
C LYS A 273 14.67 7.03 25.36
N GLN A 274 15.24 6.98 24.15
CA GLN A 274 14.80 6.13 23.05
C GLN A 274 15.97 5.27 22.52
N PRO A 275 16.53 4.37 23.35
CA PRO A 275 17.67 3.55 22.97
C PRO A 275 17.43 2.66 21.75
N GLN A 276 16.19 2.30 21.45
CA GLN A 276 15.81 1.50 20.27
C GLN A 276 16.14 2.20 18.94
N LEU A 277 16.25 3.53 18.92
CA LEU A 277 16.63 4.28 17.72
C LEU A 277 18.14 4.23 17.43
N LYS A 278 18.92 3.59 18.31
CA LYS A 278 20.38 3.59 18.24
C LYS A 278 20.91 3.12 16.89
N GLU A 279 20.43 2.00 16.37
CA GLU A 279 20.90 1.46 15.08
C GLU A 279 20.62 2.46 13.95
N GLN A 280 19.40 2.98 13.90
CA GLN A 280 18.95 3.95 12.90
C GLN A 280 19.76 5.25 12.92
N VAL A 281 20.08 5.79 14.11
CA VAL A 281 20.85 7.05 14.21
C VAL A 281 22.36 6.86 14.10
N SER A 282 22.88 5.65 14.33
CA SER A 282 24.33 5.40 14.36
C SER A 282 25.00 5.79 13.04
N ARG A 283 24.35 5.51 11.90
CA ARG A 283 24.88 5.87 10.58
C ARG A 283 25.05 7.38 10.34
N TYR A 284 24.33 8.22 11.09
CA TYR A 284 24.41 9.69 10.99
C TYR A 284 25.37 10.30 12.02
N LEU A 285 25.48 9.67 13.20
CA LEU A 285 26.25 10.20 14.31
C LEU A 285 27.71 9.76 14.29
N ILE A 286 27.99 8.53 13.82
CA ILE A 286 29.34 7.99 13.72
C ILE A 286 29.92 8.44 12.38
N ARG A 287 30.97 9.27 12.42
CA ARG A 287 31.56 9.88 11.23
C ARG A 287 33.02 9.49 11.09
N SER A 288 33.43 9.13 9.88
CA SER A 288 34.85 8.89 9.54
C SER A 288 35.63 10.19 9.32
N HIS A 289 34.94 11.31 9.13
CA HIS A 289 35.53 12.60 8.76
C HIS A 289 35.31 13.65 9.87
N PRO A 290 36.31 14.53 10.13
CA PRO A 290 36.12 15.69 10.99
C PRO A 290 35.03 16.65 10.49
N PRO A 291 34.41 17.44 11.39
CA PRO A 291 34.54 17.37 12.84
C PRO A 291 33.79 16.17 13.44
N VAL A 292 34.16 15.78 14.66
CA VAL A 292 33.41 14.78 15.45
C VAL A 292 31.98 15.28 15.66
N HIS A 293 31.00 14.40 15.49
CA HIS A 293 29.59 14.80 15.65
C HIS A 293 29.31 15.25 17.10
N PRO A 294 28.80 16.47 17.37
CA PRO A 294 28.59 16.96 18.73
C PRO A 294 27.66 16.07 19.57
N VAL A 295 26.59 15.54 18.97
CA VAL A 295 25.70 14.56 19.62
C VAL A 295 26.42 13.24 19.93
N PHE A 296 27.28 12.72 19.04
CA PHE A 296 28.12 11.54 19.32
C PHE A 296 29.01 11.79 20.54
N ALA A 297 29.72 12.92 20.57
CA ALA A 297 30.57 13.32 21.70
C ALA A 297 29.76 13.46 23.01
N ALA A 298 28.55 14.01 22.93
CA ALA A 298 27.66 14.18 24.08
C ALA A 298 27.07 12.86 24.60
N LEU A 299 26.82 11.88 23.73
CA LEU A 299 26.35 10.53 24.11
C LEU A 299 27.48 9.68 24.70
N GLY A 300 28.69 9.83 24.16
CA GLY A 300 29.87 9.04 24.49
C GLY A 300 29.89 7.69 23.78
N GLU A 301 31.09 7.21 23.44
CA GLU A 301 31.29 5.96 22.68
C GLU A 301 30.63 4.75 23.34
N ALA A 302 30.64 4.69 24.67
CA ALA A 302 30.01 3.62 25.44
C ALA A 302 28.49 3.48 25.17
N TRP A 303 27.80 4.54 24.75
CA TRP A 303 26.38 4.44 24.38
C TRP A 303 26.20 3.59 23.12
N PHE A 304 27.13 3.65 22.17
CA PHE A 304 27.12 2.89 20.92
C PHE A 304 27.56 1.43 21.10
N HIS A 305 28.34 1.10 22.13
CA HIS A 305 28.77 -0.27 22.40
C HIS A 305 27.90 -1.06 23.39
N ARG A 306 27.03 -0.39 24.15
CA ARG A 306 26.08 -1.10 25.04
C ARG A 306 25.13 -1.96 24.23
N VAL A 307 25.29 -3.28 24.33
CA VAL A 307 24.31 -4.26 23.86
C VAL A 307 23.05 -4.03 24.68
N HIS A 308 21.97 -3.58 24.04
CA HIS A 308 20.71 -3.45 24.72
C HIS A 308 20.25 -4.85 25.06
N SER A 309 20.20 -5.18 26.35
CA SER A 309 19.60 -6.43 26.78
C SER A 309 18.14 -6.40 26.34
N PRO A 310 17.69 -7.35 25.50
CA PRO A 310 16.30 -7.39 25.03
C PRO A 310 15.27 -7.55 26.17
N ALA A 311 15.74 -7.76 27.41
CA ALA A 311 14.95 -7.94 28.62
C ALA A 311 14.41 -6.64 29.26
N ALA A 312 14.71 -5.45 28.73
CA ALA A 312 14.03 -4.24 29.20
C ALA A 312 12.53 -4.32 28.80
N PRO A 313 11.55 -4.21 29.71
CA PRO A 313 10.11 -4.37 29.44
C PRO A 313 9.52 -3.41 28.37
N GLU A 314 10.33 -2.52 27.83
CA GLU A 314 9.98 -1.49 26.87
C GLU A 314 9.97 -2.01 25.42
N THR A 315 10.77 -3.05 25.10
CA THR A 315 10.78 -3.72 23.77
C THR A 315 9.52 -4.53 23.48
N GLN A 316 8.70 -4.85 24.50
CA GLN A 316 7.39 -5.51 24.32
C GLN A 316 6.22 -4.55 24.10
N ARG A 317 6.44 -3.23 24.09
CA ARG A 317 5.43 -2.31 23.54
C ARG A 317 5.53 -2.33 22.02
N LEU A 318 5.19 -3.49 21.43
CA LEU A 318 4.86 -3.61 20.01
C LEU A 318 3.99 -2.41 19.63
N PRO A 319 4.23 -1.78 18.47
CA PRO A 319 3.44 -0.65 18.01
C PRO A 319 1.98 -1.06 18.10
N ARG A 320 1.30 -0.44 19.06
CA ARG A 320 -0.10 -0.67 19.34
C ARG A 320 -0.83 0.00 18.19
N ALA A 321 -1.33 -0.74 17.22
CA ALA A 321 -2.03 -0.17 16.08
C ALA A 321 -3.52 -0.50 16.15
N CYS A 322 -4.33 0.40 15.60
CA CYS A 322 -5.71 0.10 15.33
C CYS A 322 -5.77 -1.09 14.37
N HIS A 323 -6.33 -2.20 14.82
CA HIS A 323 -6.46 -3.40 14.00
C HIS A 323 -7.28 -3.19 12.73
N ASN A 324 -8.19 -2.21 12.73
CA ASN A 324 -9.05 -1.94 11.58
C ASN A 324 -8.41 -1.03 10.53
N CYS A 325 -7.54 -0.09 10.92
CA CYS A 325 -7.01 0.90 9.98
C CYS A 325 -5.47 1.02 10.02
N GLY A 326 -4.78 0.18 10.77
CA GLY A 326 -3.32 0.22 10.92
C GLY A 326 -2.79 1.43 11.69
N LEU A 327 -3.61 2.45 11.98
CA LEU A 327 -3.19 3.67 12.67
C LEU A 327 -2.63 3.37 14.07
N GLU A 328 -1.36 3.65 14.26
CA GLU A 328 -0.63 3.46 15.53
C GLU A 328 -1.25 4.26 16.70
N GLU A 329 -0.98 3.83 17.94
CA GLU A 329 -1.51 4.39 19.20
C GLU A 329 -1.15 5.84 19.38
N ASN A 330 0.00 6.20 18.82
CA ASN A 330 0.52 7.53 18.85
C ASN A 330 -0.39 8.42 17.96
N LEU A 331 -0.75 7.97 16.76
CA LEU A 331 -1.59 8.70 15.80
C LEU A 331 -3.09 8.68 16.17
N ALA A 332 -3.56 7.57 16.73
CA ALA A 332 -4.92 7.44 17.20
C ALA A 332 -5.06 8.16 18.55
N ARG A 333 -5.68 9.36 18.54
CA ARG A 333 -5.95 10.19 19.75
C ARG A 333 -6.35 9.40 21.00
N VAL A 334 -7.07 8.29 20.82
CA VAL A 334 -7.26 7.24 21.82
C VAL A 334 -7.38 5.90 21.08
N LEU A 335 -6.48 4.93 21.33
CA LEU A 335 -6.79 3.54 21.06
C LEU A 335 -7.59 2.96 22.22
N ARG A 336 -8.71 2.31 21.89
CA ARG A 336 -9.50 1.54 22.86
C ARG A 336 -9.24 0.08 22.62
N ALA A 337 -8.90 -0.64 23.69
CA ALA A 337 -8.85 -2.09 23.63
C ALA A 337 -10.25 -2.64 23.35
N CYS A 338 -10.30 -3.68 22.52
CA CYS A 338 -11.48 -4.49 22.28
C CYS A 338 -12.06 -4.92 23.63
N THR A 339 -13.34 -4.63 23.85
CA THR A 339 -14.00 -4.97 25.12
C THR A 339 -14.06 -6.47 25.38
N GLY A 340 -14.00 -7.29 24.32
CA GLY A 340 -13.91 -8.74 24.39
C GLY A 340 -12.48 -9.22 24.68
N CYS A 341 -11.63 -9.22 23.66
CA CYS A 341 -10.31 -9.86 23.77
C CYS A 341 -9.25 -9.04 24.51
N ARG A 342 -9.44 -7.71 24.67
CA ARG A 342 -8.48 -6.74 25.24
C ARG A 342 -7.11 -6.65 24.55
N THR A 343 -6.79 -7.56 23.63
CA THR A 343 -5.53 -7.58 22.87
C THR A 343 -5.59 -6.68 21.65
N ILE A 344 -6.74 -6.67 20.96
CA ILE A 344 -6.95 -5.90 19.74
C ILE A 344 -7.27 -4.44 20.12
N LEU A 345 -6.67 -3.48 19.43
CA LEU A 345 -6.88 -2.06 19.67
C LEU A 345 -7.63 -1.43 18.49
N TYR A 346 -8.46 -0.42 18.76
CA TYR A 346 -9.18 0.33 17.74
C TYR A 346 -9.06 1.83 17.98
N CYS A 347 -8.85 2.64 16.93
CA CYS A 347 -8.83 4.08 17.06
C CYS A 347 -10.23 4.62 17.37
N ALA A 348 -10.32 5.54 18.33
CA ALA A 348 -11.55 6.26 18.64
C ALA A 348 -12.00 7.17 17.49
N SER A 349 -11.08 7.49 16.57
CA SER A 349 -11.30 8.30 15.36
C SER A 349 -11.60 7.45 14.12
N GLN A 350 -12.50 6.47 14.22
CA GLN A 350 -13.16 5.83 13.07
C GLN A 350 -13.96 6.80 12.18
N LYS A 351 -13.64 8.09 12.18
CA LYS A 351 -14.00 9.03 11.12
C LYS A 351 -12.86 9.03 10.11
N SER A 352 -12.63 7.92 9.41
CA SER A 352 -12.06 8.09 8.07
C SER A 352 -13.05 9.00 7.34
N ARG A 353 -12.54 10.10 6.78
CA ARG A 353 -13.30 10.79 5.74
C ARG A 353 -13.34 9.81 4.59
N THR A 354 -14.32 8.89 4.63
CA THR A 354 -14.57 8.00 3.50
C THR A 354 -14.77 8.88 2.28
N LYS A 355 -14.41 8.41 1.09
CA LYS A 355 -14.69 9.08 -0.20
C LYS A 355 -16.11 9.65 -0.23
N VAL A 356 -17.06 8.95 0.40
CA VAL A 356 -18.44 9.39 0.62
C VAL A 356 -18.58 10.70 1.42
N GLN A 357 -17.81 10.92 2.49
CA GLN A 357 -17.82 12.19 3.22
C GLN A 357 -17.27 13.36 2.39
N THR A 358 -16.26 13.12 1.56
CA THR A 358 -15.75 14.12 0.61
C THR A 358 -16.80 14.45 -0.44
N LEU A 359 -17.43 13.43 -1.03
CA LEU A 359 -18.54 13.62 -1.98
C LEU A 359 -19.75 14.33 -1.36
N VAL A 360 -20.03 14.11 -0.07
CA VAL A 360 -21.04 14.88 0.68
C VAL A 360 -20.60 16.34 0.87
N ALA A 361 -19.34 16.58 1.20
CA ALA A 361 -18.80 17.94 1.34
C ALA A 361 -18.80 18.73 0.02
N GLU A 362 -18.65 18.02 -1.10
CA GLU A 362 -18.74 18.57 -2.47
C GLU A 362 -20.20 18.72 -2.96
N GLY A 363 -21.18 18.28 -2.18
CA GLY A 363 -22.61 18.34 -2.55
C GLY A 363 -23.04 17.30 -3.59
N LEU A 364 -22.18 16.33 -3.92
CA LEU A 364 -22.46 15.25 -4.86
C LEU A 364 -23.29 14.12 -4.25
N LEU A 365 -23.23 13.96 -2.92
CA LEU A 365 -24.04 13.00 -2.16
C LEU A 365 -24.75 13.67 -0.99
N THR A 366 -25.85 13.07 -0.53
CA THR A 366 -26.56 13.55 0.66
C THR A 366 -25.91 13.01 1.94
N ALA A 367 -26.09 13.73 3.06
CA ALA A 367 -25.62 13.27 4.37
C ALA A 367 -26.21 11.90 4.77
N ASN A 368 -27.44 11.60 4.32
CA ASN A 368 -28.09 10.30 4.52
C ASN A 368 -27.32 9.16 3.85
N VAL A 369 -26.78 9.38 2.63
CA VAL A 369 -25.96 8.37 1.94
C VAL A 369 -24.71 8.07 2.77
N SER A 370 -23.99 9.09 3.26
CA SER A 370 -22.82 8.88 4.12
C SER A 370 -23.16 8.13 5.40
N GLN A 371 -24.28 8.46 6.03
CA GLN A 371 -24.73 7.75 7.23
C GLN A 371 -25.07 6.29 6.93
N HIS A 372 -25.77 6.01 5.84
CA HIS A 372 -26.13 4.65 5.43
C HIS A 372 -24.90 3.81 5.06
N THR A 373 -23.93 4.39 4.35
CA THR A 373 -22.65 3.73 4.08
C THR A 373 -21.91 3.38 5.37
N GLN A 374 -21.84 4.29 6.35
CA GLN A 374 -21.21 4.00 7.64
C GLN A 374 -21.92 2.88 8.42
N ILE A 375 -23.25 2.82 8.34
CA ILE A 375 -24.03 1.72 8.94
C ILE A 375 -23.69 0.40 8.23
N ALA A 376 -23.63 0.39 6.90
CA ALA A 376 -23.26 -0.77 6.11
C ALA A 376 -21.82 -1.25 6.36
N ASP A 377 -20.84 -0.34 6.36
CA ASP A 377 -19.43 -0.68 6.62
C ASP A 377 -19.24 -1.29 8.01
N ARG A 378 -19.91 -0.72 9.03
CA ARG A 378 -19.92 -1.30 10.37
C ARG A 378 -20.55 -2.68 10.38
N TRP A 379 -21.64 -2.86 9.63
CA TRP A 379 -22.31 -4.14 9.55
C TRP A 379 -21.43 -5.20 8.86
N ILE A 380 -20.78 -4.87 7.76
CA ILE A 380 -19.87 -5.78 7.01
C ILE A 380 -18.71 -6.24 7.89
N THR A 381 -18.12 -5.33 8.65
CA THR A 381 -16.95 -5.60 9.52
C THR A 381 -17.29 -6.30 10.84
N THR A 382 -18.59 -6.46 11.17
CA THR A 382 -19.02 -7.12 12.40
C THR A 382 -19.18 -8.63 12.17
N ASN A 383 -18.14 -9.41 12.48
CA ASN A 383 -18.11 -10.87 12.29
C ASN A 383 -19.10 -11.64 13.18
N SER A 384 -19.65 -11.03 14.24
CA SER A 384 -20.60 -11.72 15.13
C SER A 384 -22.00 -11.88 14.52
N TYR A 385 -22.30 -11.26 13.39
CA TYR A 385 -23.58 -11.43 12.71
C TYR A 385 -23.61 -12.73 11.91
N TYR A 386 -24.72 -13.46 12.03
CA TYR A 386 -24.94 -14.74 11.33
C TYR A 386 -24.61 -14.64 9.83
N ALA A 387 -25.05 -13.56 9.17
CA ALA A 387 -24.84 -13.29 7.75
C ALA A 387 -23.37 -13.04 7.33
N ASN A 388 -22.48 -12.72 8.28
CA ASN A 388 -21.05 -12.48 8.03
C ASN A 388 -20.17 -13.66 8.45
N HIS A 389 -20.75 -14.75 8.98
CA HIS A 389 -19.99 -15.88 9.49
C HIS A 389 -20.65 -17.21 9.17
N ALA A 390 -21.66 -17.63 9.92
CA ALA A 390 -22.31 -18.92 9.72
C ALA A 390 -22.96 -19.06 8.34
N ALA A 391 -23.59 -18.00 7.83
CA ALA A 391 -24.17 -17.98 6.49
C ALA A 391 -23.13 -18.24 5.38
N LEU A 392 -21.88 -17.78 5.56
CA LEU A 392 -20.81 -18.01 4.59
C LEU A 392 -20.36 -19.47 4.58
N ILE A 393 -20.30 -20.10 5.76
CA ILE A 393 -20.02 -21.55 5.91
C ILE A 393 -21.08 -22.36 5.16
N HIS A 394 -22.36 -22.01 5.34
CA HIS A 394 -23.46 -22.69 4.67
C HIS A 394 -23.48 -22.42 3.16
N ALA A 395 -23.37 -21.17 2.72
CA ALA A 395 -23.40 -20.78 1.32
C ALA A 395 -22.32 -21.50 0.50
N LEU A 396 -21.10 -21.57 1.02
CA LEU A 396 -19.99 -22.25 0.35
C LEU A 396 -19.91 -23.75 0.67
N SER A 397 -20.85 -24.31 1.43
CA SER A 397 -20.81 -25.70 1.92
C SER A 397 -19.46 -26.09 2.54
N LEU A 398 -18.80 -25.19 3.28
CA LEU A 398 -17.43 -25.41 3.75
C LEU A 398 -17.29 -26.60 4.70
N SER A 399 -18.36 -26.98 5.40
CA SER A 399 -18.37 -28.16 6.27
C SER A 399 -18.29 -29.48 5.49
N GLN A 400 -18.65 -29.46 4.19
CA GLN A 400 -18.57 -30.59 3.28
C GLN A 400 -17.29 -30.52 2.44
N ASP A 401 -16.96 -29.34 1.93
CA ASP A 401 -15.78 -29.10 1.11
C ASP A 401 -15.14 -27.75 1.42
N VAL A 402 -14.03 -27.80 2.16
CA VAL A 402 -13.25 -26.62 2.54
C VAL A 402 -12.56 -25.99 1.33
N THR A 403 -12.32 -26.75 0.24
CA THR A 403 -11.65 -26.23 -0.95
C THR A 403 -12.50 -25.18 -1.69
N ARG A 404 -13.81 -25.14 -1.45
CA ARG A 404 -14.71 -24.11 -1.99
C ARG A 404 -14.37 -22.69 -1.53
N ALA A 405 -13.71 -22.53 -0.37
CA ALA A 405 -13.18 -21.22 0.03
C ALA A 405 -12.12 -20.68 -0.96
N ARG A 406 -11.51 -21.56 -1.79
CA ARG A 406 -10.45 -21.25 -2.75
C ARG A 406 -10.97 -21.09 -4.17
N THR A 407 -11.99 -21.85 -4.54
CA THR A 407 -12.53 -21.90 -5.90
C THR A 407 -13.78 -21.06 -6.08
N HIS A 408 -14.47 -20.71 -4.99
CA HIS A 408 -15.72 -19.96 -5.02
C HIS A 408 -15.65 -18.69 -4.19
N MET A 409 -16.59 -17.80 -4.44
CA MET A 409 -16.80 -16.58 -3.68
C MET A 409 -18.29 -16.34 -3.42
N VAL A 410 -18.57 -15.51 -2.42
CA VAL A 410 -19.93 -15.04 -2.13
C VAL A 410 -20.11 -13.64 -2.69
N TYR A 411 -21.11 -13.44 -3.54
CA TYR A 411 -21.54 -12.13 -4.00
C TYR A 411 -22.85 -11.76 -3.32
N ARG A 412 -22.91 -10.60 -2.67
CA ARG A 412 -24.11 -10.14 -1.94
C ARG A 412 -24.45 -8.69 -2.24
N ILE A 413 -25.75 -8.42 -2.28
CA ILE A 413 -26.31 -7.08 -2.45
C ILE A 413 -26.98 -6.66 -1.15
N LEU A 414 -26.45 -5.60 -0.55
CA LEU A 414 -26.87 -5.07 0.74
C LEU A 414 -27.80 -3.87 0.55
N LYS A 415 -28.81 -3.76 1.40
CA LYS A 415 -29.68 -2.58 1.49
C LYS A 415 -29.73 -2.09 2.93
N VAL A 416 -29.84 -0.77 3.09
CA VAL A 416 -29.96 -0.12 4.39
C VAL A 416 -31.42 0.30 4.63
N ASP A 417 -31.97 -0.10 5.77
CA ASP A 417 -33.25 0.40 6.27
C ASP A 417 -33.04 1.07 7.64
N PRO A 418 -32.89 2.39 7.68
CA PRO A 418 -32.60 3.12 8.90
C PRO A 418 -33.77 3.09 9.91
N LYS A 419 -34.98 2.69 9.51
CA LYS A 419 -36.18 2.68 10.36
C LYS A 419 -36.16 1.56 11.41
N ARG A 420 -35.27 0.57 11.27
CA ARG A 420 -35.15 -0.54 12.22
C ARG A 420 -34.45 -0.09 13.51
N SER A 421 -34.97 -0.54 14.64
CA SER A 421 -34.46 -0.15 15.97
C SER A 421 -33.10 -0.77 16.28
N ARG A 422 -32.91 -2.05 15.97
CA ARG A 422 -31.66 -2.77 16.20
C ARG A 422 -30.64 -2.51 15.11
N THR A 423 -29.40 -2.23 15.49
CA THR A 423 -28.30 -1.94 14.55
C THR A 423 -28.05 -3.06 13.55
N GLU A 424 -28.16 -4.33 13.98
CA GLU A 424 -27.97 -5.51 13.12
C GLU A 424 -29.06 -5.67 12.05
N ASP A 425 -30.27 -5.15 12.31
CA ASP A 425 -31.42 -5.23 11.40
C ASP A 425 -31.52 -4.02 10.44
N LYS A 426 -30.68 -3.00 10.62
CA LYS A 426 -30.61 -1.81 9.75
C LYS A 426 -30.00 -2.12 8.39
N VAL A 427 -29.29 -3.24 8.26
CA VAL A 427 -28.72 -3.71 6.99
C VAL A 427 -29.24 -5.12 6.77
N TYR A 428 -29.61 -5.42 5.54
CA TYR A 428 -30.10 -6.76 5.18
C TYR A 428 -29.60 -7.17 3.81
N LEU A 429 -29.56 -8.48 3.57
CA LEU A 429 -29.17 -9.05 2.28
C LEU A 429 -30.41 -9.09 1.39
N ALA A 430 -30.43 -8.28 0.34
CA ALA A 430 -31.50 -8.28 -0.64
C ALA A 430 -31.33 -9.46 -1.63
N LYS A 431 -30.09 -9.67 -2.08
CA LYS A 431 -29.70 -10.79 -2.94
C LYS A 431 -28.37 -11.38 -2.45
N CYS A 432 -28.19 -12.68 -2.64
CA CYS A 432 -26.95 -13.41 -2.36
C CYS A 432 -26.80 -14.54 -3.37
N GLY A 433 -25.58 -14.78 -3.84
CA GLY A 433 -25.24 -15.91 -4.70
C GLY A 433 -23.80 -16.36 -4.50
N VAL A 434 -23.51 -17.59 -4.90
CA VAL A 434 -22.20 -18.21 -4.86
C VAL A 434 -21.73 -18.42 -6.29
N PHE A 435 -20.47 -18.08 -6.56
CA PHE A 435 -19.94 -18.18 -7.92
C PHE A 435 -18.52 -18.74 -7.87
N LYS A 436 -18.17 -19.54 -8.87
CA LYS A 436 -16.77 -19.92 -9.10
C LYS A 436 -15.98 -18.67 -9.45
N LEU A 437 -14.79 -18.54 -8.87
CA LEU A 437 -13.91 -17.40 -9.12
C LEU A 437 -13.63 -17.27 -10.61
N GLU A 438 -13.12 -18.34 -11.23
CA GLU A 438 -12.76 -18.37 -12.66
C GLU A 438 -13.85 -17.83 -13.60
N ASP A 439 -15.12 -18.09 -13.28
CA ASP A 439 -16.26 -17.67 -14.09
C ASP A 439 -16.62 -16.20 -13.84
N ILE A 440 -16.67 -15.76 -12.57
CA ILE A 440 -17.16 -14.43 -12.20
C ILE A 440 -16.10 -13.31 -12.30
N LEU A 441 -14.81 -13.64 -12.47
CA LEU A 441 -13.74 -12.64 -12.56
C LEU A 441 -14.00 -11.56 -13.62
N LYS A 442 -14.61 -11.93 -14.75
CA LYS A 442 -14.96 -11.00 -15.83
C LYS A 442 -16.00 -9.96 -15.39
N ASP A 443 -17.01 -10.38 -14.64
CA ASP A 443 -18.01 -9.46 -14.08
C ASP A 443 -17.39 -8.57 -13.00
N LEU A 444 -16.52 -9.13 -12.14
CA LEU A 444 -15.86 -8.36 -11.11
C LEU A 444 -14.91 -7.30 -11.65
N ALA A 445 -14.20 -7.57 -12.74
CA ALA A 445 -13.31 -6.60 -13.38
C ALA A 445 -14.04 -5.33 -13.86
N ALA A 446 -15.35 -5.43 -14.11
CA ALA A 446 -16.20 -4.27 -14.44
C ALA A 446 -16.71 -3.50 -13.20
N LEU A 447 -16.66 -4.11 -12.02
CA LEU A 447 -17.26 -3.59 -10.78
C LEU A 447 -16.23 -3.15 -9.73
N VAL A 448 -15.05 -3.75 -9.78
CA VAL A 448 -13.97 -3.60 -8.81
C VAL A 448 -12.70 -3.23 -9.57
N ARG A 449 -11.87 -2.36 -8.99
CA ARG A 449 -10.59 -2.02 -9.60
C ARG A 449 -9.71 -3.27 -9.73
N ARG A 450 -9.02 -3.41 -10.87
CA ARG A 450 -8.21 -4.59 -11.19
C ARG A 450 -7.10 -4.85 -10.18
N ASP A 451 -6.46 -3.79 -9.67
CA ASP A 451 -5.42 -3.89 -8.62
C ASP A 451 -5.94 -4.57 -7.34
N VAL A 452 -7.16 -4.22 -6.91
CA VAL A 452 -7.82 -4.84 -5.76
C VAL A 452 -8.17 -6.30 -6.04
N LEU A 453 -8.68 -6.59 -7.24
CA LEU A 453 -9.01 -7.96 -7.64
C LEU A 453 -7.77 -8.86 -7.67
N ASP A 454 -6.71 -8.42 -8.34
CA ASP A 454 -5.44 -9.13 -8.42
C ASP A 454 -4.82 -9.33 -7.03
N GLN A 455 -4.92 -8.34 -6.14
CA GLN A 455 -4.46 -8.45 -4.76
C GLN A 455 -5.25 -9.52 -3.98
N ILE A 456 -6.57 -9.53 -4.09
CA ILE A 456 -7.41 -10.50 -3.39
C ILE A 456 -7.10 -11.92 -3.87
N LEU A 457 -6.96 -12.12 -5.19
CA LEU A 457 -6.58 -13.42 -5.76
C LEU A 457 -5.20 -13.88 -5.29
N ARG A 458 -4.20 -12.98 -5.28
CA ARG A 458 -2.87 -13.28 -4.73
C ARG A 458 -2.93 -13.69 -3.25
N ASN A 459 -3.66 -12.93 -2.43
CA ASN A 459 -3.82 -13.23 -1.02
C ASN A 459 -4.52 -14.58 -0.79
N MET A 460 -5.50 -14.93 -1.64
CA MET A 460 -6.12 -16.26 -1.61
C MET A 460 -5.10 -17.33 -1.91
N SER A 461 -4.34 -17.24 -3.00
CA SER A 461 -3.31 -18.23 -3.37
C SER A 461 -2.29 -18.44 -2.24
N ILE A 462 -1.77 -17.36 -1.65
CA ILE A 462 -0.75 -17.45 -0.59
C ILE A 462 -1.33 -18.07 0.68
N SER A 463 -2.59 -17.76 1.03
CA SER A 463 -3.25 -18.40 2.18
C SER A 463 -3.41 -19.93 2.03
N GLN A 464 -3.28 -20.47 0.81
CA GLN A 464 -3.32 -21.92 0.59
C GLN A 464 -1.98 -22.58 0.90
N GLU A 465 -0.88 -21.86 0.73
CA GLU A 465 0.48 -22.33 1.01
C GLU A 465 0.80 -22.28 2.50
N LEU A 466 0.18 -21.34 3.22
CA LEU A 466 0.30 -21.23 4.66
C LEU A 466 -0.68 -22.18 5.35
N GLU A 467 -0.19 -23.08 6.21
CA GLU A 467 -1.01 -23.94 7.07
C GLU A 467 -1.68 -23.09 8.19
N LEU A 468 -2.66 -22.28 7.82
CA LEU A 468 -3.39 -21.42 8.74
C LEU A 468 -4.53 -22.21 9.43
N ASP A 469 -4.83 -21.86 10.69
CA ASP A 469 -5.99 -22.37 11.43
C ASP A 469 -7.35 -21.84 10.92
N SER A 470 -7.35 -21.16 9.78
CA SER A 470 -8.52 -20.54 9.14
C SER A 470 -8.41 -20.56 7.63
N VAL A 471 -9.55 -20.59 6.94
CA VAL A 471 -9.63 -20.35 5.49
C VAL A 471 -10.08 -18.93 5.21
N LEU A 472 -9.58 -18.35 4.12
CA LEU A 472 -10.02 -17.03 3.65
C LEU A 472 -11.17 -17.19 2.66
N VAL A 473 -12.32 -16.59 2.97
CA VAL A 473 -13.48 -16.55 2.08
C VAL A 473 -13.53 -15.22 1.34
N CYS A 474 -13.60 -15.27 0.02
CA CYS A 474 -13.76 -14.09 -0.82
C CYS A 474 -15.22 -13.62 -0.88
N ILE A 475 -15.44 -12.33 -0.60
CA ILE A 475 -16.77 -11.74 -0.55
C ILE A 475 -16.78 -10.43 -1.34
N ALA A 476 -17.68 -10.34 -2.32
CA ALA A 476 -18.07 -9.07 -2.95
C ALA A 476 -19.36 -8.57 -2.33
N SER A 477 -19.33 -7.36 -1.77
CA SER A 477 -20.50 -6.70 -1.18
C SER A 477 -20.86 -5.44 -1.95
N HIS A 478 -21.97 -5.47 -2.66
CA HIS A 478 -22.52 -4.33 -3.37
C HIS A 478 -23.55 -3.62 -2.49
N LEU A 479 -23.34 -2.34 -2.16
CA LEU A 479 -24.24 -1.57 -1.30
C LEU A 479 -25.24 -0.75 -2.13
N LEU A 480 -26.53 -0.94 -1.90
CA LEU A 480 -27.58 -0.10 -2.49
C LEU A 480 -28.16 0.85 -1.46
N VAL A 481 -27.97 2.15 -1.71
CA VAL A 481 -28.58 3.23 -0.95
C VAL A 481 -29.48 4.04 -1.89
N GLU A 482 -30.57 4.60 -1.37
CA GLU A 482 -31.49 5.41 -2.17
C GLU A 482 -30.74 6.54 -2.90
N GLY A 483 -30.86 6.56 -4.24
CA GLY A 483 -30.18 7.54 -5.10
C GLY A 483 -28.67 7.35 -5.24
N TYR A 484 -28.08 6.30 -4.66
CA TYR A 484 -26.66 6.00 -4.75
C TYR A 484 -26.44 4.50 -4.95
N ASP A 485 -26.00 4.15 -6.15
CA ASP A 485 -25.47 2.83 -6.44
C ASP A 485 -24.05 2.75 -5.86
N GLY A 486 -23.93 2.10 -4.70
CA GLY A 486 -22.70 2.11 -3.92
C GLY A 486 -21.58 1.31 -4.56
N MET A 487 -20.37 1.53 -4.04
CA MET A 487 -19.20 0.78 -4.47
C MET A 487 -19.32 -0.70 -4.09
N CYS A 488 -18.88 -1.57 -5.00
CA CYS A 488 -18.66 -2.98 -4.71
C CYS A 488 -17.38 -3.12 -3.87
N ASN A 489 -17.52 -3.59 -2.63
CA ASN A 489 -16.41 -3.86 -1.72
C ASN A 489 -16.02 -5.33 -1.80
N LEU A 490 -14.83 -5.60 -2.35
CA LEU A 490 -14.21 -6.92 -2.37
C LEU A 490 -13.28 -7.08 -1.17
N HIS A 491 -13.45 -8.14 -0.38
CA HIS A 491 -12.61 -8.42 0.79
C HIS A 491 -12.53 -9.91 1.10
N LEU A 492 -11.51 -10.29 1.88
CA LEU A 492 -11.33 -11.63 2.42
C LEU A 492 -11.77 -11.66 3.88
N THR A 493 -12.56 -12.68 4.24
CA THR A 493 -12.98 -12.94 5.62
C THR A 493 -12.36 -14.24 6.12
N PRO A 494 -11.54 -14.22 7.18
CA PRO A 494 -11.01 -15.44 7.76
C PRO A 494 -12.10 -16.20 8.52
N ILE A 495 -12.29 -17.47 8.20
CA ILE A 495 -13.20 -18.39 8.90
C ILE A 495 -12.37 -19.50 9.56
N PRO A 496 -12.35 -19.61 10.90
CA PRO A 496 -11.60 -20.64 11.59
C PRO A 496 -12.06 -22.06 11.22
N LEU A 497 -11.10 -22.97 11.03
CA LEU A 497 -11.38 -24.37 10.67
C LEU A 497 -12.25 -25.09 11.73
N HIS A 498 -12.04 -24.78 13.02
CA HIS A 498 -12.86 -25.35 14.09
C HIS A 498 -14.33 -24.91 13.98
N ALA A 499 -14.60 -23.68 13.53
CA ALA A 499 -15.96 -23.19 13.38
C ALA A 499 -16.67 -23.86 12.20
N ILE A 500 -15.95 -24.13 11.11
CA ILE A 500 -16.44 -24.90 9.96
C ILE A 500 -16.83 -26.31 10.39
N ARG A 501 -15.95 -27.00 11.14
CA ARG A 501 -16.21 -28.36 11.65
C ARG A 501 -17.39 -28.41 12.62
N ALA A 502 -17.60 -27.37 13.41
CA ALA A 502 -18.67 -27.28 14.40
C ALA A 502 -20.02 -26.85 13.82
N THR A 503 -20.09 -26.47 12.53
CA THR A 503 -21.29 -25.92 11.89
C THR A 503 -21.73 -26.85 10.76
N PRO A 504 -22.64 -27.83 11.01
CA PRO A 504 -23.19 -28.67 9.96
C PRO A 504 -23.86 -27.84 8.85
N HIS A 505 -23.77 -28.29 7.60
CA HIS A 505 -24.43 -27.61 6.49
C HIS A 505 -25.95 -27.54 6.71
N ASP A 506 -26.53 -26.38 6.45
CA ASP A 506 -27.97 -26.11 6.56
C ASP A 506 -28.47 -25.60 5.21
N PRO A 507 -29.26 -26.39 4.45
CA PRO A 507 -29.74 -25.98 3.13
C PRO A 507 -30.76 -24.83 3.20
N THR A 508 -31.33 -24.56 4.39
CA THR A 508 -32.30 -23.48 4.61
C THR A 508 -31.66 -22.20 5.16
N TRP A 509 -30.33 -22.10 5.17
CA TRP A 509 -29.61 -20.99 5.80
C TRP A 509 -30.07 -19.61 5.34
N ARG A 510 -30.50 -19.47 4.08
CA ARG A 510 -31.04 -18.22 3.50
C ARG A 510 -32.23 -17.69 4.29
N GLU A 511 -33.08 -18.56 4.85
CA GLU A 511 -34.23 -18.17 5.67
C GLU A 511 -33.84 -17.52 7.00
N LYS A 512 -32.62 -17.78 7.47
CA LYS A 512 -32.09 -17.31 8.75
C LYS A 512 -31.27 -16.02 8.62
N VAL A 513 -30.85 -15.65 7.41
CA VAL A 513 -30.01 -14.46 7.14
C VAL A 513 -30.72 -13.17 7.54
N ASN A 514 -32.00 -13.05 7.18
CA ASN A 514 -32.79 -11.85 7.41
C ASN A 514 -33.89 -12.11 8.44
N ARG A 515 -33.69 -11.68 9.69
CA ARG A 515 -34.62 -11.99 10.79
C ARG A 515 -36.08 -11.56 10.57
N PHE A 516 -36.30 -10.40 9.95
CA PHE A 516 -37.63 -9.78 9.79
C PHE A 516 -37.96 -9.42 8.33
N ARG A 517 -37.30 -10.09 7.38
CA ARG A 517 -37.53 -9.88 5.94
C ARG A 517 -37.50 -11.22 5.22
N PRO A 518 -37.98 -11.26 3.96
CA PRO A 518 -37.82 -12.44 3.14
C PRO A 518 -36.34 -12.88 3.03
N PRO A 519 -36.09 -14.17 2.78
CA PRO A 519 -34.77 -14.69 2.44
C PRO A 519 -34.15 -13.90 1.26
N PRO A 520 -32.82 -13.75 1.19
CA PRO A 520 -32.16 -13.13 0.05
C PRO A 520 -32.43 -13.95 -1.23
N ARG A 521 -32.80 -13.25 -2.31
CA ARG A 521 -32.94 -13.88 -3.63
C ARG A 521 -31.57 -14.23 -4.23
N GLY A 522 -31.53 -15.07 -5.26
CA GLY A 522 -30.32 -15.29 -6.06
C GLY A 522 -29.81 -13.98 -6.70
N VAL A 523 -28.49 -13.82 -6.77
CA VAL A 523 -27.86 -12.79 -7.60
C VAL A 523 -27.74 -13.33 -9.02
N VAL A 524 -28.05 -12.49 -10.02
CA VAL A 524 -27.75 -12.78 -11.42
C VAL A 524 -26.73 -11.74 -11.87
N PRO A 525 -25.44 -12.09 -12.04
CA PRO A 525 -24.42 -11.15 -12.47
C PRO A 525 -24.65 -10.72 -13.92
N PRO A 526 -23.93 -9.68 -14.42
CA PRO A 526 -24.13 -9.18 -15.77
C PRO A 526 -24.01 -10.26 -16.86
N SER A 527 -23.05 -11.18 -16.72
CA SER A 527 -22.86 -12.36 -17.57
C SER A 527 -24.04 -13.34 -17.59
N GLY A 528 -24.91 -13.31 -16.58
CA GLY A 528 -26.00 -14.27 -16.42
C GLY A 528 -25.58 -15.60 -15.80
N LEU A 529 -24.40 -15.69 -15.18
CA LEU A 529 -23.94 -16.91 -14.49
C LEU A 529 -24.99 -17.40 -13.47
N GLU A 530 -25.16 -18.71 -13.43
CA GLU A 530 -26.01 -19.37 -12.46
C GLU A 530 -25.34 -19.43 -11.08
N ASP A 531 -26.18 -19.54 -10.05
CA ASP A 531 -25.72 -19.66 -8.66
C ASP A 531 -25.08 -21.05 -8.46
N ALA A 532 -23.78 -21.07 -8.20
CA ALA A 532 -22.98 -22.28 -8.01
C ALA A 532 -23.10 -22.86 -6.60
N GLU A 533 -24.04 -22.43 -5.76
CA GLU A 533 -24.21 -22.91 -4.38
C GLU A 533 -24.22 -24.45 -4.29
N HIS A 534 -24.89 -25.13 -5.24
CA HIS A 534 -25.14 -26.58 -5.24
C HIS A 534 -24.32 -27.39 -6.28
N ASP A 535 -23.24 -26.82 -6.84
CA ASP A 535 -22.48 -27.46 -7.93
C ASP A 535 -21.71 -28.74 -7.52
N TYR A 536 -21.67 -29.05 -6.22
CA TYR A 536 -21.11 -30.28 -5.66
C TYR A 536 -22.02 -31.51 -5.83
N GLU A 537 -23.32 -31.34 -6.06
CA GLU A 537 -24.26 -32.48 -6.21
C GLU A 537 -24.25 -33.06 -7.63
N SER A 538 -23.83 -32.28 -8.63
CA SER A 538 -24.08 -32.52 -10.05
C SER A 538 -22.91 -33.09 -10.86
N SER A 539 -21.79 -33.44 -10.24
CA SER A 539 -20.59 -33.88 -10.99
C SER A 539 -20.20 -35.34 -10.70
N PRO A 540 -20.66 -36.33 -11.50
CA PRO A 540 -19.83 -37.51 -11.71
C PRO A 540 -18.53 -37.05 -12.39
N PRO A 541 -17.35 -37.51 -11.93
CA PRO A 541 -16.07 -37.08 -12.49
C PRO A 541 -15.97 -37.56 -13.95
N GLY A 542 -16.22 -36.67 -14.92
CA GLY A 542 -16.06 -37.04 -16.35
C GLY A 542 -16.75 -36.20 -17.42
N HIS A 543 -17.68 -35.30 -17.09
CA HIS A 543 -18.31 -34.47 -18.13
C HIS A 543 -17.75 -33.05 -18.14
N ALA A 544 -16.90 -32.79 -19.13
CA ALA A 544 -16.37 -31.46 -19.43
C ALA A 544 -17.51 -30.45 -19.64
N ALA A 545 -17.42 -29.32 -18.95
CA ALA A 545 -18.39 -28.25 -18.99
C ALA A 545 -18.60 -27.75 -20.44
N SER A 546 -19.86 -27.58 -20.82
CA SER A 546 -20.26 -26.92 -22.05
C SER A 546 -19.75 -25.48 -22.03
N SER A 547 -18.84 -25.16 -22.94
CA SER A 547 -18.33 -23.80 -23.16
C SER A 547 -19.43 -22.93 -23.76
N ALA A 548 -20.33 -22.39 -22.94
CA ALA A 548 -21.20 -21.32 -23.37
C ALA A 548 -20.33 -20.07 -23.64
N PRO A 549 -20.45 -19.43 -24.82
CA PRO A 549 -19.67 -18.24 -25.14
C PRO A 549 -20.10 -17.07 -24.27
N SER A 550 -19.39 -16.85 -23.16
CA SER A 550 -19.50 -15.66 -22.32
C SER A 550 -18.83 -14.47 -23.03
N LEU A 551 -19.55 -13.82 -23.93
CA LEU A 551 -19.20 -12.50 -24.46
C LEU A 551 -20.08 -11.45 -23.79
N LEU A 552 -19.54 -10.83 -22.74
CA LEU A 552 -20.04 -9.54 -22.25
C LEU A 552 -19.71 -8.50 -23.32
N SER A 553 -20.59 -8.34 -24.32
CA SER A 553 -20.48 -7.17 -25.19
C SER A 553 -20.72 -5.91 -24.33
N PRO A 554 -20.02 -4.79 -24.61
CA PRO A 554 -20.25 -3.51 -23.91
C PRO A 554 -21.72 -3.07 -23.90
N GLU A 555 -22.51 -3.51 -24.91
CA GLU A 555 -23.94 -3.24 -25.05
C GLU A 555 -24.82 -4.03 -24.06
N LEU A 556 -24.37 -5.22 -23.63
CA LEU A 556 -25.12 -6.08 -22.70
C LEU A 556 -24.84 -5.76 -21.24
N LEU A 557 -23.70 -5.13 -20.93
CA LEU A 557 -23.31 -4.79 -19.56
C LEU A 557 -24.36 -3.90 -18.83
N PRO A 558 -24.92 -2.82 -19.43
CA PRO A 558 -25.96 -2.02 -18.77
C PRO A 558 -27.26 -2.78 -18.52
N ALA A 559 -27.62 -3.73 -19.40
CA ALA A 559 -28.78 -4.60 -19.18
C ALA A 559 -28.51 -5.61 -18.05
N GLY A 560 -27.29 -6.17 -18.02
CA GLY A 560 -26.81 -7.04 -16.96
C GLY A 560 -26.79 -6.36 -15.59
N MET A 561 -26.25 -5.14 -15.50
CA MET A 561 -26.26 -4.33 -14.29
C MET A 561 -27.69 -4.08 -13.80
N ARG A 562 -28.64 -3.77 -14.69
CA ARG A 562 -30.04 -3.61 -14.31
C ARG A 562 -30.66 -4.90 -13.75
N ARG A 563 -30.36 -6.07 -14.34
CA ARG A 563 -30.81 -7.37 -13.79
C ARG A 563 -30.20 -7.67 -12.42
N MET A 564 -28.94 -7.31 -12.23
CA MET A 564 -28.27 -7.49 -10.95
C MET A 564 -28.95 -6.66 -9.85
N LEU A 565 -29.34 -5.42 -10.15
CA LEU A 565 -29.89 -4.45 -9.19
C LEU A 565 -31.40 -4.58 -8.90
N HIS A 566 -32.20 -4.99 -9.89
CA HIS A 566 -33.66 -5.12 -9.79
C HIS A 566 -34.09 -6.57 -9.57
#